data_AF-A0A9P6GB62-F1
#
_entry.id   AF-A0A9P6GB62-F1
#
_cell.length_a   1.000
_cell.length_b   1.000
_cell.length_c   1.000
_cell.angle_alpha   90.00
_cell.angle_beta   90.00
_cell.angle_gamma   90.00
#
_symmetry.space_group_name_H-M   'P 1'
#
loop_
_entity.id
_entity.type
_entity.pdbx_description
1 polymer ?
#
loop_
_entity_poly.entity_id
_entity_poly.type
_entity_poly.pdbx_seq_one_letter_code
_entity_poly.pdbx_strand_id
1 'polypeptide(L)'
;MHAYATLGMLALAGSAMAAPKPRYGGYGGHGGNPHVVWETAVVTVIVGPDGQPIDAAAPTPAPEPLQGYVPAPAEPSSAVVKPPPPQSYQVPEQPSPTPSPEPSNPPSSGGGYIDIANQWRAKLGLPAYEQDDTLQNNALKTCDDGNGEMVHELNPGTFGQTLAPGQPDEFERVFVGGWLCERPDLPGLDGICNTMSQGWAYNGQTGHADIITGDYKKIGCANAKGIWGCDYA
;
A
#
# COMPACT_ATOMS: atom_id res chain seq x y z
N MET A 1 -53.33 -16.82 -21.27
CA MET A 1 -52.84 -15.55 -20.72
C MET A 1 -51.55 -15.84 -19.97
N HIS A 2 -50.38 -15.51 -20.54
CA HIS A 2 -49.09 -15.69 -19.89
C HIS A 2 -48.42 -14.31 -19.83
N ALA A 3 -48.15 -13.86 -18.61
CA ALA A 3 -47.46 -12.62 -18.35
C ALA A 3 -45.94 -12.88 -18.42
N TYR A 4 -45.26 -12.20 -19.33
CA TYR A 4 -43.80 -12.15 -19.33
C TYR A 4 -43.37 -10.97 -18.45
N ALA A 5 -42.73 -11.27 -17.33
CA ALA A 5 -42.03 -10.28 -16.53
C ALA A 5 -40.62 -10.10 -17.13
N THR A 6 -40.41 -8.98 -17.83
CA THR A 6 -39.08 -8.57 -18.31
C THR A 6 -38.25 -8.02 -17.14
N LEU A 7 -37.13 -8.68 -16.87
CA LEU A 7 -36.07 -8.19 -15.99
C LEU A 7 -35.30 -7.05 -16.71
N GLY A 8 -35.37 -5.85 -16.17
CA GLY A 8 -34.59 -4.70 -16.65
C GLY A 8 -33.13 -4.80 -16.22
N MET A 9 -32.21 -4.61 -17.17
CA MET A 9 -30.78 -4.46 -16.89
C MET A 9 -30.50 -3.08 -16.26
N LEU A 10 -29.81 -3.05 -15.12
CA LEU A 10 -29.20 -1.83 -14.59
C LEU A 10 -27.93 -1.51 -15.41
N ALA A 11 -27.93 -0.38 -16.11
CA ALA A 11 -26.70 0.19 -16.66
C ALA A 11 -26.11 1.16 -15.62
N LEU A 12 -24.91 0.88 -15.12
CA LEU A 12 -24.12 1.87 -14.38
C LEU A 12 -23.61 2.92 -15.38
N ALA A 13 -24.23 4.10 -15.38
CA ALA A 13 -23.69 5.25 -16.10
C ALA A 13 -22.50 5.85 -15.32
N GLY A 14 -21.42 6.13 -16.04
CA GLY A 14 -20.11 6.50 -15.49
C GLY A 14 -20.10 7.82 -14.70
N SER A 15 -19.15 7.91 -13.77
CA SER A 15 -18.90 9.09 -12.96
C SER A 15 -18.18 10.18 -13.76
N ALA A 16 -18.77 11.36 -13.88
CA ALA A 16 -18.09 12.53 -14.42
C ALA A 16 -17.41 13.30 -13.28
N MET A 17 -16.08 13.28 -13.23
CA MET A 17 -15.29 14.07 -12.28
C MET A 17 -15.11 15.48 -12.84
N ALA A 18 -15.88 16.45 -12.34
CA ALA A 18 -15.61 17.86 -12.59
C ALA A 18 -14.56 18.37 -11.60
N ALA A 19 -13.29 18.40 -12.01
CA ALA A 19 -12.24 19.02 -11.20
C ALA A 19 -12.45 20.55 -11.15
N PRO A 20 -12.55 21.17 -9.97
CA PRO A 20 -12.67 22.62 -9.87
C PRO A 20 -11.39 23.27 -10.40
N LYS A 21 -11.54 24.24 -11.33
CA LYS A 21 -10.41 25.07 -11.76
C LYS A 21 -9.98 25.96 -10.59
N PRO A 22 -8.72 25.91 -10.13
CA PRO A 22 -8.28 26.80 -9.07
C PRO A 22 -8.39 28.25 -9.56
N ARG A 23 -9.20 29.05 -8.87
CA ARG A 23 -9.23 30.50 -9.04
C ARG A 23 -7.91 31.06 -8.49
N TYR A 24 -6.98 31.35 -9.38
CA TYR A 24 -5.78 32.11 -9.06
C TYR A 24 -6.16 33.59 -8.86
N GLY A 25 -6.66 33.90 -7.65
CA GLY A 25 -6.90 35.27 -7.19
C GLY A 25 -5.63 35.79 -6.51
N GLY A 26 -5.05 36.84 -7.09
CA GLY A 26 -3.78 37.42 -6.62
C GLY A 26 -3.85 38.16 -5.28
N TYR A 27 -2.64 38.42 -4.79
CA TYR A 27 -2.23 39.30 -3.70
C TYR A 27 -2.43 38.83 -2.24
N GLY A 28 -1.34 38.26 -1.70
CA GLY A 28 -0.74 38.74 -0.44
C GLY A 28 -1.21 38.08 0.86
N GLY A 29 -0.31 37.28 1.47
CA GLY A 29 -0.27 37.11 2.93
C GLY A 29 -0.63 35.72 3.46
N HIS A 30 0.35 35.08 4.09
CA HIS A 30 0.26 34.00 5.08
C HIS A 30 -0.34 32.64 4.65
N GLY A 31 0.51 31.81 4.02
CA GLY A 31 1.01 30.55 4.62
C GLY A 31 0.06 29.53 5.29
N GLY A 32 -1.21 29.44 4.91
CA GLY A 32 -2.08 28.32 5.24
C GLY A 32 -2.23 27.37 4.06
N ASN A 33 -1.84 26.10 4.20
CA ASN A 33 -2.18 25.07 3.22
C ASN A 33 -3.72 24.96 3.16
N PRO A 34 -4.37 25.19 2.00
CA PRO A 34 -5.81 24.97 1.91
C PRO A 34 -6.08 23.47 2.07
N HIS A 35 -6.84 23.11 3.10
CA HIS A 35 -7.42 21.78 3.20
C HIS A 35 -8.44 21.63 2.07
N VAL A 36 -8.06 20.93 1.00
CA VAL A 36 -8.98 20.55 -0.06
C VAL A 36 -9.75 19.32 0.42
N VAL A 37 -11.03 19.51 0.76
CA VAL A 37 -11.95 18.42 1.04
C VAL A 37 -12.56 17.99 -0.30
N TRP A 38 -12.32 16.75 -0.71
CA TRP A 38 -12.98 16.17 -1.88
C TRP A 38 -14.27 15.50 -1.42
N GLU A 39 -15.42 16.01 -1.88
CA GLU A 39 -16.72 15.36 -1.68
C GLU A 39 -17.07 14.61 -2.97
N THR A 40 -17.14 13.28 -2.91
CA THR A 40 -17.54 12.45 -4.05
C THR A 40 -19.03 12.22 -3.99
N ALA A 41 -19.80 12.91 -4.83
CA ALA A 41 -21.23 12.66 -4.98
C ALA A 41 -21.45 11.58 -6.05
N VAL A 42 -21.98 10.42 -5.64
CA VAL A 42 -22.43 9.39 -6.58
C VAL A 42 -23.88 9.70 -6.97
N VAL A 43 -24.09 10.12 -8.22
CA VAL A 43 -25.43 10.37 -8.76
C VAL A 43 -25.88 9.14 -9.53
N THR A 44 -26.97 8.51 -9.08
CA THR A 44 -27.62 7.42 -9.82
C THR A 44 -28.70 8.02 -10.73
N VAL A 45 -28.54 7.88 -12.05
CA VAL A 45 -29.56 8.28 -13.03
C VAL A 45 -30.33 7.03 -13.44
N ILE A 46 -31.65 7.07 -13.25
CA ILE A 46 -32.54 6.03 -13.77
C ILE A 46 -33.01 6.47 -15.15
N VAL A 47 -32.90 5.58 -16.14
CA VAL A 47 -33.30 5.84 -17.53
C VAL A 47 -34.54 5.01 -17.85
N GLY A 48 -35.54 5.64 -18.45
CA GLY A 48 -36.79 5.01 -18.86
C GLY A 48 -36.63 4.12 -20.11
N PRO A 49 -37.69 3.36 -20.48
CA PRO A 49 -37.68 2.46 -21.64
C PRO A 49 -37.47 3.17 -22.99
N ASP A 50 -37.71 4.48 -23.04
CA ASP A 50 -37.51 5.36 -24.20
C ASP A 50 -36.09 5.96 -24.27
N GLY A 51 -35.20 5.57 -23.35
CA GLY A 51 -33.83 6.06 -23.30
C GLY A 51 -33.70 7.47 -22.74
N GLN A 52 -34.78 8.08 -22.23
CA GLN A 52 -34.73 9.39 -21.59
C GLN A 52 -34.54 9.25 -20.07
N PRO A 53 -33.79 10.16 -19.41
CA PRO A 53 -33.72 10.22 -17.96
C PRO A 53 -35.13 10.42 -17.42
N ILE A 54 -35.56 9.58 -16.48
CA ILE A 54 -36.78 9.86 -15.74
C ILE A 54 -36.45 10.88 -14.65
N ASP A 55 -37.26 11.94 -14.54
CA ASP A 55 -37.14 12.93 -13.47
C ASP A 55 -37.38 12.23 -12.13
N ALA A 56 -36.30 11.78 -11.49
CA ALA A 56 -36.35 11.25 -10.15
C ALA A 56 -36.78 12.39 -9.23
N ALA A 57 -37.83 12.16 -8.43
CA ALA A 57 -38.25 13.10 -7.40
C ALA A 57 -37.04 13.52 -6.57
N ALA A 58 -36.95 14.81 -6.25
CA ALA A 58 -35.85 15.37 -5.48
C ALA A 58 -35.56 14.48 -4.25
N PRO A 59 -34.28 14.15 -3.99
CA PRO A 59 -33.95 13.27 -2.89
C PRO A 59 -34.50 13.86 -1.60
N THR A 60 -35.27 13.06 -0.87
CA THR A 60 -35.68 13.38 0.50
C THR A 60 -34.42 13.71 1.29
N PRO A 61 -34.34 14.86 2.01
CA PRO A 61 -33.17 15.19 2.79
C PRO A 61 -32.80 14.03 3.71
N ALA A 62 -31.52 13.68 3.73
CA ALA A 62 -31.01 12.66 4.61
C ALA A 62 -31.38 13.03 6.07
N PRO A 63 -31.83 12.07 6.89
CA PRO A 63 -32.15 12.36 8.28
C PRO A 63 -30.91 12.93 8.99
N GLU A 64 -31.11 13.98 9.79
CA GLU A 64 -30.06 14.54 10.64
C GLU A 64 -29.43 13.42 11.50
N PRO A 65 -28.10 13.39 11.65
CA PRO A 65 -27.45 12.40 12.49
C PRO A 65 -27.97 12.55 13.92
N LEU A 66 -28.59 11.48 14.43
CA LEU A 66 -28.98 11.38 15.83
C LEU A 66 -27.73 11.67 16.68
N GLN A 67 -27.78 12.73 17.47
CA GLN A 67 -26.72 13.05 18.41
C GLN A 67 -26.50 11.84 19.32
N GLY A 68 -25.37 11.19 19.14
CA GLY A 68 -24.94 10.04 19.92
C GLY A 68 -24.95 10.42 21.40
N TYR A 69 -25.70 9.67 22.18
CA TYR A 69 -25.59 9.65 23.63
C TYR A 69 -24.14 9.29 23.98
N VAL A 70 -23.38 10.25 24.52
CA VAL A 70 -22.06 9.99 25.08
C VAL A 70 -22.31 9.42 26.49
N PRO A 71 -22.10 8.12 26.75
CA PRO A 71 -22.21 7.64 28.12
C PRO A 71 -21.14 8.32 28.98
N ALA A 72 -21.54 8.74 30.18
CA ALA A 72 -20.65 9.35 31.16
C ALA A 72 -19.48 8.39 31.49
N PRO A 73 -18.25 8.90 31.68
CA PRO A 73 -17.11 8.08 32.10
C PRO A 73 -17.41 7.39 33.43
N ALA A 74 -17.28 6.07 33.47
CA ALA A 74 -17.38 5.31 34.72
C ALA A 74 -16.21 5.69 35.64
N GLU A 75 -16.52 6.01 36.89
CA GLU A 75 -15.51 6.29 37.92
C GLU A 75 -14.63 5.06 38.17
N PRO A 76 -13.29 5.20 38.27
CA PRO A 76 -12.42 4.09 38.59
C PRO A 76 -12.58 3.67 40.06
N SER A 77 -13.21 2.52 40.26
CA SER A 77 -13.24 1.82 41.55
C SER A 77 -11.83 1.34 41.91
N SER A 78 -11.25 1.95 42.94
CA SER A 78 -9.94 1.58 43.49
C SER A 78 -10.09 0.38 44.43
N ALA A 79 -10.01 -0.83 43.90
CA ALA A 79 -9.85 -2.03 44.71
C ALA A 79 -8.36 -2.21 45.06
N VAL A 80 -8.02 -2.00 46.34
CA VAL A 80 -6.70 -2.30 46.90
C VAL A 80 -6.50 -3.82 46.92
N VAL A 81 -5.76 -4.34 45.95
CA VAL A 81 -5.33 -5.75 45.95
C VAL A 81 -4.09 -5.88 46.83
N LYS A 82 -4.23 -6.63 47.92
CA LYS A 82 -3.13 -7.00 48.82
C LYS A 82 -2.11 -7.87 48.06
N PRO A 83 -0.79 -7.60 48.16
CA PRO A 83 0.21 -8.42 47.48
C PRO A 83 0.19 -9.87 48.00
N PRO A 84 0.26 -10.88 47.12
CA PRO A 84 0.49 -12.26 47.54
C PRO A 84 1.90 -12.43 48.11
N PRO A 85 2.11 -13.40 49.03
CA PRO A 85 3.42 -13.69 49.59
C PRO A 85 4.40 -14.16 48.50
N PRO A 86 5.71 -13.91 48.65
CA PRO A 86 6.71 -14.24 47.65
C PRO A 86 6.76 -15.75 47.42
N GLN A 87 6.50 -16.16 46.18
CA GLN A 87 6.76 -17.53 45.74
C GLN A 87 8.25 -17.67 45.38
N SER A 88 8.87 -18.72 45.90
CA SER A 88 10.22 -19.13 45.56
C SER A 88 10.26 -19.61 44.11
N TYR A 89 10.80 -18.80 43.21
CA TYR A 89 11.06 -19.20 41.83
C TYR A 89 12.22 -20.21 41.81
N GLN A 90 11.97 -21.40 41.27
CA GLN A 90 13.04 -22.28 40.81
C GLN A 90 13.58 -21.72 39.49
N VAL A 91 14.89 -21.51 39.42
CA VAL A 91 15.61 -21.06 38.23
C VAL A 91 15.55 -22.18 37.18
N PRO A 92 14.93 -21.98 36.00
CA PRO A 92 15.04 -22.92 34.90
C PRO A 92 16.46 -22.91 34.33
N GLU A 93 17.02 -24.08 34.05
CA GLU A 93 18.30 -24.22 33.37
C GLU A 93 18.28 -23.49 32.01
N GLN A 94 19.27 -22.62 31.83
CA GLN A 94 19.51 -21.85 30.63
C GLN A 94 19.88 -22.80 29.47
N PRO A 95 19.12 -22.85 28.36
CA PRO A 95 19.55 -23.60 27.19
C PRO A 95 20.83 -22.97 26.60
N SER A 96 21.73 -23.85 26.18
CA SER A 96 22.99 -23.52 25.50
C SER A 96 22.70 -22.63 24.27
N PRO A 97 23.49 -21.56 24.00
CA PRO A 97 23.26 -20.71 22.84
C PRO A 97 23.45 -21.50 21.55
N THR A 98 22.40 -21.54 20.73
CA THR A 98 22.46 -21.92 19.32
C THR A 98 23.45 -20.99 18.59
N PRO A 99 24.37 -21.51 17.76
CA PRO A 99 25.29 -20.65 17.01
C PRO A 99 24.49 -19.69 16.12
N SER A 100 24.75 -18.39 16.31
CA SER A 100 24.28 -17.33 15.42
C SER A 100 24.91 -17.54 14.03
N PRO A 101 24.13 -17.51 12.93
CA PRO A 101 24.71 -17.59 11.60
C PRO A 101 25.68 -16.43 11.39
N GLU A 102 26.87 -16.78 10.91
CA GLU A 102 27.93 -15.84 10.57
C GLU A 102 27.41 -14.81 9.55
N PRO A 103 27.71 -13.51 9.68
CA PRO A 103 27.32 -12.52 8.70
C PRO A 103 27.98 -12.85 7.36
N SER A 104 27.18 -13.35 6.42
CA SER A 104 27.61 -13.53 5.04
C SER A 104 28.02 -12.17 4.47
N ASN A 105 29.26 -12.08 4.00
CA ASN A 105 29.79 -10.90 3.30
C ASN A 105 28.82 -10.42 2.21
N PRO A 106 28.61 -9.11 2.04
CA PRO A 106 27.75 -8.60 0.98
C PRO A 106 28.35 -9.00 -0.39
N PRO A 107 27.57 -9.59 -1.31
CA PRO A 107 28.04 -9.82 -2.66
C PRO A 107 28.39 -8.49 -3.33
N SER A 108 29.51 -8.52 -4.05
CA SER A 108 30.12 -7.39 -4.72
C SER A 108 29.19 -6.79 -5.79
N SER A 109 29.25 -5.47 -5.94
CA SER A 109 28.49 -4.61 -6.86
C SER A 109 28.73 -4.90 -8.35
N GLY A 110 28.26 -6.04 -8.83
CA GLY A 110 28.25 -6.44 -10.24
C GLY A 110 27.09 -7.40 -10.57
N GLY A 111 26.04 -7.34 -9.77
CA GLY A 111 24.94 -8.29 -9.73
C GLY A 111 23.62 -7.71 -10.23
N GLY A 112 22.70 -8.57 -10.67
CA GLY A 112 21.38 -8.15 -11.16
C GLY A 112 20.50 -7.59 -10.04
N TYR A 113 19.21 -7.36 -10.35
CA TYR A 113 18.25 -6.85 -9.36
C TYR A 113 18.20 -7.72 -8.09
N ILE A 114 18.43 -9.03 -8.21
CA ILE A 114 18.37 -9.99 -7.11
C ILE A 114 19.46 -9.72 -6.06
N ASP A 115 20.66 -9.34 -6.50
CA ASP A 115 21.77 -9.05 -5.60
C ASP A 115 21.50 -7.79 -4.79
N ILE A 116 20.90 -6.77 -5.42
CA ILE A 116 20.45 -5.54 -4.75
C ILE A 116 19.35 -5.87 -3.73
N ALA A 117 18.31 -6.61 -4.14
CA ALA A 117 17.21 -6.97 -3.24
C ALA A 117 17.72 -7.73 -2.01
N ASN A 118 18.62 -8.70 -2.22
CA ASN A 118 19.19 -9.50 -1.15
C ASN A 118 20.20 -8.74 -0.28
N GLN A 119 20.96 -7.80 -0.84
CA GLN A 119 21.80 -6.88 -0.07
C GLN A 119 20.96 -6.08 0.94
N TRP A 120 19.83 -5.54 0.50
CA TRP A 120 18.96 -4.73 1.36
C TRP A 120 18.20 -5.57 2.37
N ARG A 121 17.71 -6.75 1.99
CA ARG A 121 17.11 -7.69 2.94
C ARG A 121 18.09 -8.14 4.03
N ALA A 122 19.35 -8.38 3.68
CA ALA A 122 20.38 -8.70 4.67
C ALA A 122 20.57 -7.56 5.69
N LYS A 123 20.58 -6.30 5.24
CA LYS A 123 20.64 -5.13 6.15
C LYS A 123 19.43 -5.06 7.10
N LEU A 124 18.26 -5.46 6.62
CA LEU A 124 17.03 -5.54 7.41
C LEU A 124 16.95 -6.80 8.30
N GLY A 125 17.95 -7.68 8.26
CA GLY A 125 17.93 -8.94 9.01
C GLY A 125 16.95 -9.99 8.46
N LEU A 126 16.56 -9.87 7.19
CA LEU A 126 15.61 -10.74 6.51
C LEU A 126 16.32 -11.83 5.69
N PRO A 127 15.72 -13.03 5.54
CA PRO A 127 16.26 -14.07 4.67
C PRO A 127 16.35 -13.60 3.22
N ALA A 128 17.38 -14.03 2.49
CA ALA A 128 17.48 -13.75 1.05
C ALA A 128 16.29 -14.34 0.28
N TYR A 129 15.89 -13.67 -0.79
CA TYR A 129 15.00 -14.22 -1.80
C TYR A 129 15.73 -15.18 -2.73
N GLU A 130 14.96 -16.15 -3.24
CA GLU A 130 15.29 -16.92 -4.44
C GLU A 130 14.70 -16.21 -5.66
N GLN A 131 15.47 -16.11 -6.73
CA GLN A 131 14.95 -15.63 -8.02
C GLN A 131 14.03 -16.69 -8.64
N ASP A 132 12.85 -16.27 -9.11
CA ASP A 132 11.89 -17.16 -9.79
C ASP A 132 11.52 -16.62 -11.17
N ASP A 133 11.78 -17.40 -12.22
CA ASP A 133 11.55 -17.02 -13.61
C ASP A 133 10.05 -16.80 -13.93
N THR A 134 9.15 -17.50 -13.23
CA THR A 134 7.71 -17.32 -13.43
C THR A 134 7.29 -15.95 -12.92
N LEU A 135 7.73 -15.58 -11.72
CA LEU A 135 7.47 -14.26 -11.15
C LEU A 135 8.11 -13.15 -11.99
N GLN A 136 9.30 -13.40 -12.56
CA GLN A 136 9.96 -12.41 -13.41
C GLN A 136 9.18 -12.16 -14.71
N ASN A 137 8.66 -13.22 -15.33
CA ASN A 137 7.80 -13.10 -16.50
C ASN A 137 6.46 -12.43 -16.16
N ASN A 138 5.89 -12.72 -14.98
CA ASN A 138 4.68 -12.06 -14.51
C ASN A 138 4.91 -10.55 -14.32
N ALA A 139 6.00 -10.15 -13.65
CA ALA A 139 6.36 -8.76 -13.46
C ALA A 139 6.59 -8.03 -14.80
N LEU A 140 7.26 -8.68 -15.76
CA LEU A 140 7.45 -8.13 -17.10
C LEU A 140 6.11 -7.89 -17.80
N LYS A 141 5.23 -8.91 -17.80
CA LYS A 141 3.88 -8.81 -18.37
C LYS A 141 3.10 -7.64 -17.75
N THR A 142 3.09 -7.52 -16.43
CA THR A 142 2.37 -6.43 -15.75
C THR A 142 2.92 -5.07 -16.17
N CYS A 143 4.25 -4.90 -16.27
CA CYS A 143 4.86 -3.64 -16.69
C CYS A 143 4.54 -3.30 -18.17
N ASP A 144 4.57 -4.30 -19.06
CA ASP A 144 4.23 -4.10 -20.47
C ASP A 144 2.75 -3.78 -20.68
N ASP A 145 1.85 -4.52 -20.01
CA ASP A 145 0.40 -4.35 -20.14
C ASP A 145 -0.10 -3.06 -19.48
N GLY A 146 0.59 -2.60 -18.42
CA GLY A 146 0.37 -1.29 -17.81
C GLY A 146 0.64 -0.11 -18.74
N ASN A 147 1.35 -0.32 -19.86
CA ASN A 147 1.57 0.67 -20.93
C ASN A 147 2.09 2.04 -20.42
N GLY A 148 3.02 2.01 -19.46
CA GLY A 148 3.59 3.22 -18.84
C GLY A 148 2.78 3.76 -17.66
N GLU A 149 1.70 3.08 -17.27
CA GLU A 149 0.96 3.31 -16.03
C GLU A 149 1.24 2.21 -15.00
N MET A 150 1.22 2.55 -13.70
CA MET A 150 1.41 1.60 -12.61
C MET A 150 0.10 0.88 -12.27
N VAL A 151 -0.38 0.06 -13.20
CA VAL A 151 -1.59 -0.75 -13.02
C VAL A 151 -1.21 -2.13 -12.48
N HIS A 152 -1.63 -2.43 -11.25
CA HIS A 152 -1.38 -3.73 -10.65
C HIS A 152 -2.16 -4.85 -11.35
N GLU A 153 -1.50 -5.98 -11.56
CA GLU A 153 -2.09 -7.22 -12.07
C GLU A 153 -1.40 -8.40 -11.39
N LEU A 154 -2.10 -9.08 -10.47
CA LEU A 154 -1.58 -10.27 -9.81
C LEU A 154 -1.77 -11.50 -10.71
N ASN A 155 -0.72 -11.84 -11.44
CA ASN A 155 -0.69 -13.03 -12.28
C ASN A 155 -0.63 -14.33 -11.43
N PRO A 156 -1.01 -15.49 -11.98
CA PRO A 156 -0.96 -16.75 -11.25
C PRO A 156 0.42 -17.02 -10.62
N GLY A 157 0.41 -17.35 -9.32
CA GLY A 157 1.63 -17.58 -8.53
C GLY A 157 2.18 -16.34 -7.83
N THR A 158 1.70 -15.14 -8.17
CA THR A 158 2.06 -13.89 -7.50
C THR A 158 1.16 -13.65 -6.28
N PHE A 159 1.78 -13.39 -5.13
CA PHE A 159 1.08 -13.11 -3.86
C PHE A 159 1.35 -11.70 -3.32
N GLY A 160 2.42 -11.04 -3.79
CA GLY A 160 2.66 -9.61 -3.59
C GLY A 160 3.20 -8.98 -4.87
N GLN A 161 3.00 -7.66 -5.04
CA GLN A 161 3.51 -6.93 -6.20
C GLN A 161 3.90 -5.50 -5.83
N THR A 162 5.03 -5.03 -6.35
CA THR A 162 5.49 -3.64 -6.21
C THR A 162 5.74 -3.05 -7.60
N LEU A 163 5.26 -1.83 -7.86
CA LEU A 163 5.47 -1.12 -9.12
C LEU A 163 6.01 0.28 -8.82
N ALA A 164 6.92 0.79 -9.67
CA ALA A 164 7.37 2.18 -9.58
C ALA A 164 8.05 2.63 -10.88
N PRO A 165 7.99 3.93 -11.22
CA PRO A 165 8.73 4.47 -12.35
C PRO A 165 10.24 4.38 -12.13
N GLY A 166 10.99 4.05 -13.17
CA GLY A 166 12.46 4.03 -13.16
C GLY A 166 13.06 3.45 -14.43
N GLN A 167 14.26 3.91 -14.78
CA GLN A 167 15.02 3.35 -15.90
C GLN A 167 15.61 1.96 -15.56
N PRO A 168 15.98 1.15 -16.57
CA PRO A 168 16.51 -0.20 -16.34
C PRO A 168 17.79 -0.27 -15.48
N ASP A 169 18.54 0.82 -15.33
CA ASP A 169 19.73 0.91 -14.48
C ASP A 169 19.45 1.51 -13.08
N GLU A 170 18.20 1.90 -12.80
CA GLU A 170 17.79 2.57 -11.56
C GLU A 170 17.15 1.62 -10.52
N PHE A 171 17.31 0.30 -10.64
CA PHE A 171 16.63 -0.65 -9.75
C PHE A 171 16.86 -0.34 -8.26
N GLU A 172 18.09 -0.06 -7.82
CA GLU A 172 18.36 0.24 -6.40
C GLU A 172 17.66 1.52 -5.95
N ARG A 173 17.60 2.54 -6.81
CA ARG A 173 16.86 3.78 -6.52
C ARG A 173 15.38 3.49 -6.32
N VAL A 174 14.81 2.63 -7.14
CA VAL A 174 13.41 2.22 -7.03
C VAL A 174 13.19 1.35 -5.79
N PHE A 175 13.99 0.30 -5.62
CA PHE A 175 13.84 -0.66 -4.54
C PHE A 175 14.01 -0.04 -3.16
N VAL A 176 15.04 0.80 -2.99
CA VAL A 176 15.31 1.47 -1.72
C VAL A 176 14.48 2.74 -1.60
N GLY A 177 14.64 3.64 -2.55
CA GLY A 177 14.05 4.98 -2.51
C GLY A 177 12.55 4.98 -2.77
N GLY A 178 12.07 4.20 -3.73
CA GLY A 178 10.66 4.15 -4.09
C GLY A 178 9.83 3.26 -3.17
N TRP A 179 10.39 2.13 -2.71
CA TRP A 179 9.64 1.11 -1.97
C TRP A 179 10.01 1.03 -0.49
N LEU A 180 11.24 0.68 -0.13
CA LEU A 180 11.62 0.52 1.29
C LEU A 180 11.48 1.81 2.09
N CYS A 181 11.81 2.95 1.49
CA CYS A 181 11.76 4.26 2.16
C CYS A 181 10.34 4.80 2.39
N GLU A 182 9.29 4.05 2.02
CA GLU A 182 7.94 4.26 2.55
C GLU A 182 7.88 4.06 4.07
N ARG A 183 8.77 3.22 4.62
CA ARG A 183 8.96 2.96 6.05
C ARG A 183 10.39 3.31 6.47
N PRO A 184 10.73 4.61 6.59
CA PRO A 184 12.09 5.04 6.92
C PRO A 184 12.54 4.65 8.34
N ASP A 185 11.61 4.18 9.17
CA ASP A 185 11.83 3.68 10.52
C ASP A 185 12.30 2.20 10.56
N LEU A 186 12.37 1.51 9.41
CA LEU A 186 12.83 0.13 9.37
C LEU A 186 14.30 0.00 9.84
N PRO A 187 14.59 -0.94 10.75
CA PRO A 187 15.95 -1.16 11.24
C PRO A 187 16.86 -1.62 10.09
N GLY A 188 18.06 -1.04 9.98
CA GLY A 188 19.02 -1.36 8.92
C GLY A 188 18.98 -0.44 7.70
N LEU A 189 18.06 0.53 7.65
CA LEU A 189 18.08 1.59 6.63
C LEU A 189 19.02 2.75 6.99
N ASP A 190 19.42 2.90 8.26
CA ASP A 190 20.51 3.78 8.72
C ASP A 190 20.50 5.21 8.14
N GLY A 191 19.31 5.78 7.96
CA GLY A 191 19.14 7.14 7.41
C GLY A 191 19.34 7.28 5.90
N ILE A 192 19.55 6.18 5.15
CA ILE A 192 19.68 6.19 3.69
C ILE A 192 18.50 6.87 2.99
N CYS A 193 17.32 6.79 3.60
CA CYS A 193 16.11 7.40 3.10
C CYS A 193 16.16 8.92 3.04
N ASN A 194 17.05 9.60 3.79
CA ASN A 194 17.23 11.05 3.64
C ASN A 194 17.75 11.46 2.25
N THR A 195 18.38 10.51 1.53
CA THR A 195 18.92 10.73 0.19
C THR A 195 18.12 9.97 -0.86
N MET A 196 17.88 8.67 -0.65
CA MET A 196 17.26 7.81 -1.66
C MET A 196 15.77 8.12 -1.88
N SER A 197 15.08 8.71 -0.89
CA SER A 197 13.67 9.12 -1.03
C SER A 197 13.46 10.41 -1.84
N GLN A 198 14.54 11.12 -2.20
CA GLN A 198 14.40 12.42 -2.86
C GLN A 198 13.72 12.28 -4.23
N GLY A 199 12.60 12.98 -4.40
CA GLY A 199 11.76 12.93 -5.59
C GLY A 199 10.64 11.88 -5.56
N TRP A 200 10.57 11.05 -4.51
CA TRP A 200 9.47 10.12 -4.29
C TRP A 200 8.36 10.75 -3.46
N ALA A 201 7.10 10.44 -3.79
CA ALA A 201 5.92 10.90 -3.08
C ALA A 201 5.05 9.70 -2.70
N TYR A 202 5.13 9.28 -1.43
CA TYR A 202 4.45 8.07 -0.95
C TYR A 202 2.98 8.28 -0.57
N ASN A 203 2.56 9.52 -0.32
CA ASN A 203 1.19 9.85 0.13
C ASN A 203 0.71 9.04 1.36
N GLY A 204 1.63 8.69 2.26
CA GLY A 204 1.35 7.86 3.44
C GLY A 204 1.19 6.36 3.17
N GLN A 205 1.46 5.90 1.95
CA GLN A 205 1.48 4.48 1.61
C GLN A 205 2.72 3.80 2.17
N THR A 206 2.55 2.54 2.59
CA THR A 206 3.62 1.66 3.12
C THR A 206 3.63 0.29 2.46
N GLY A 207 2.72 0.07 1.51
CA GLY A 207 2.44 -1.27 0.99
C GLY A 207 3.64 -1.93 0.33
N HIS A 208 4.51 -1.15 -0.32
CA HIS A 208 5.69 -1.73 -0.96
C HIS A 208 6.71 -2.19 0.08
N ALA A 209 6.98 -1.36 1.10
CA ALA A 209 7.84 -1.73 2.21
C ALA A 209 7.28 -2.95 2.99
N ASP A 210 5.97 -3.00 3.21
CA ASP A 210 5.30 -4.11 3.91
C ASP A 210 5.40 -5.43 3.12
N ILE A 211 5.32 -5.37 1.78
CA ILE A 211 5.54 -6.54 0.90
C ILE A 211 7.00 -7.00 0.98
N ILE A 212 7.96 -6.06 0.83
CA ILE A 212 9.39 -6.40 0.85
C ILE A 212 9.82 -6.93 2.21
N THR A 213 9.21 -6.49 3.30
CA THR A 213 9.51 -6.97 4.66
C THR A 213 8.67 -8.17 5.09
N GLY A 214 7.74 -8.62 4.24
CA GLY A 214 6.94 -9.82 4.44
C GLY A 214 7.74 -11.12 4.37
N ASP A 215 7.03 -12.24 4.53
CA ASP A 215 7.58 -13.58 4.65
C ASP A 215 7.79 -14.31 3.31
N TYR A 216 7.58 -13.63 2.18
CA TYR A 216 7.89 -14.14 0.84
C TYR A 216 9.32 -14.67 0.74
N LYS A 217 9.49 -15.72 -0.05
CA LYS A 217 10.76 -16.42 -0.27
C LYS A 217 11.27 -16.24 -1.69
N LYS A 218 10.39 -15.93 -2.62
CA LYS A 218 10.71 -15.78 -4.03
C LYS A 218 10.43 -14.37 -4.52
N ILE A 219 11.21 -13.95 -5.50
CA ILE A 219 11.03 -12.68 -6.18
C ILE A 219 11.34 -12.82 -7.67
N GLY A 220 10.57 -12.14 -8.50
CA GLY A 220 10.88 -11.94 -9.89
C GLY A 220 10.67 -10.48 -10.25
N CYS A 221 11.68 -9.81 -10.79
CA CYS A 221 11.59 -8.39 -11.15
C CYS A 221 11.95 -8.15 -12.60
N ALA A 222 11.27 -7.21 -13.22
CA ALA A 222 11.54 -6.78 -14.59
C ALA A 222 11.29 -5.29 -14.77
N ASN A 223 11.88 -4.72 -15.81
CA ASN A 223 11.61 -3.36 -16.24
C ASN A 223 11.01 -3.37 -17.65
N ALA A 224 9.88 -2.68 -17.82
CA ALA A 224 9.36 -2.35 -19.13
C ALA A 224 8.69 -0.98 -19.11
N LYS A 225 8.77 -0.26 -20.23
CA LYS A 225 8.13 1.05 -20.42
C LYS A 225 8.47 2.08 -19.33
N GLY A 226 9.65 2.00 -18.74
CA GLY A 226 10.09 2.90 -17.68
C GLY A 226 9.46 2.62 -16.32
N ILE A 227 8.91 1.41 -16.13
CA ILE A 227 8.39 0.92 -14.85
C ILE A 227 9.19 -0.30 -14.45
N TRP A 228 9.65 -0.29 -13.20
CA TRP A 228 10.11 -1.48 -12.51
C TRP A 228 8.93 -2.14 -11.81
N GLY A 229 8.79 -3.44 -12.01
CA GLY A 229 7.85 -4.29 -11.29
C GLY A 229 8.56 -5.45 -10.65
N CYS A 230 8.11 -5.84 -9.45
CA CYS A 230 8.51 -7.08 -8.80
C CYS A 230 7.27 -7.83 -8.31
N ASP A 231 7.29 -9.13 -8.53
CA ASP A 231 6.29 -10.08 -8.04
C ASP A 231 6.92 -10.99 -6.98
N TYR A 232 6.16 -11.32 -5.95
CA TYR A 232 6.63 -12.02 -4.75
C TYR A 232 5.79 -13.26 -4.44
N ALA A 233 6.42 -14.32 -3.94
CA ALA A 233 5.74 -15.55 -3.50
C ALA A 233 6.38 -16.24 -2.29
#